data_AF-A0A914R539-F1
#
_entry.id   AF-A0A914R539-F1
#
_cell.length_a   1.000
_cell.length_b   1.000
_cell.length_c   1.000
_cell.angle_alpha   90.00
_cell.angle_beta   90.00
_cell.angle_gamma   90.00
#
_symmetry.space_group_name_H-M   'P 1'
#
loop_
_entity.id
_entity.type
_entity.pdbx_description
1 polymer ?
#
loop_
_entity_poly.entity_id
_entity_poly.type
_entity_poly.pdbx_seq_one_letter_code
_entity_poly.pdbx_strand_id
1 'polypeptide(L)'
;MNQPVAESAANKVGQLSRDLGGQIQILTAVEQDPSTMYQKAGFWYEWRPYKDREKAHLQLVRCGQSCPVIMQSKDGKTLLGYLDMGTDVASVGNNGKSEQISGGPVQVCSLAKFVIPLLHRLKHTWIDIRYRDPFPANKNPIPAANRKVKNDDGTEMFQYVALWYKHGEPVFGRAYPDCSDKVLASFGYNGQENAGAEIGSFQMVIAPPNLCDISGWPWLVIGATQDPFSLFCALIRTTDDSVFLSAAFASLSFF
;
A
#
# COMPACT_ATOMS: atom_id res chain seq x y z
N MET A 1 18.10 -25.03 19.58
CA MET A 1 17.18 -24.20 20.39
C MET A 1 17.02 -22.85 19.70
N ASN A 2 15.94 -22.61 18.98
CA ASN A 2 15.65 -21.31 18.35
C ASN A 2 14.13 -21.09 18.33
N GLN A 3 13.57 -20.73 19.48
CA GLN A 3 12.24 -20.11 19.59
C GLN A 3 12.30 -19.09 20.74
N PRO A 4 12.44 -17.78 20.43
CA PRO A 4 11.81 -16.79 21.33
C PRO A 4 11.20 -15.54 20.64
N VAL A 5 11.35 -15.32 19.32
CA VAL A 5 10.97 -14.02 18.73
C VAL A 5 9.47 -13.91 18.43
N ALA A 6 8.85 -14.97 17.91
CA ALA A 6 7.44 -14.95 17.48
C ALA A 6 6.46 -14.82 18.66
N GLU A 7 6.77 -15.43 19.80
CA GLU A 7 5.92 -15.40 21.01
C GLU A 7 5.86 -13.99 21.63
N SER A 8 6.96 -13.23 21.58
CA SER A 8 6.96 -11.85 22.10
C SER A 8 6.13 -10.88 21.25
N ALA A 9 6.07 -11.08 19.93
CA ALA A 9 5.30 -10.24 19.02
C ALA A 9 3.79 -10.50 19.15
N ALA A 10 3.38 -11.77 19.23
CA ALA A 10 2.00 -12.16 19.46
C ALA A 10 1.46 -11.60 20.80
N ASN A 11 2.28 -11.66 21.85
CA ASN A 11 1.95 -11.09 23.16
C ASN A 11 1.76 -9.56 23.12
N LYS A 12 2.59 -8.84 22.35
CA LYS A 12 2.45 -7.39 22.16
C LYS A 12 1.18 -7.02 21.38
N VAL A 13 0.83 -7.78 20.33
CA VAL A 13 -0.40 -7.56 19.57
C VAL A 13 -1.64 -7.82 20.43
N GLY A 14 -1.63 -8.90 21.23
CA GLY A 14 -2.72 -9.20 22.16
C GLY A 14 -2.90 -8.13 23.25
N GLN A 15 -1.80 -7.56 23.74
CA GLN A 15 -1.86 -6.41 24.65
C GLN A 15 -2.44 -5.17 23.97
N LEU A 16 -1.95 -4.80 22.79
CA LEU A 16 -2.44 -3.64 22.05
C LEU A 16 -3.94 -3.76 21.71
N SER A 17 -4.40 -4.95 21.34
CA SER A 17 -5.82 -5.21 21.10
C SER A 17 -6.66 -4.93 22.35
N ARG A 18 -6.18 -5.32 23.54
CA ARG A 18 -6.86 -5.00 24.81
C ARG A 18 -6.85 -3.51 25.11
N ASP A 19 -5.71 -2.85 24.92
CA ASP A 19 -5.54 -1.42 25.21
C ASP A 19 -6.45 -0.55 24.31
N LEU A 20 -6.73 -1.00 23.09
CA LEU A 20 -7.61 -0.32 22.13
C LEU A 20 -9.08 -0.77 22.22
N GLY A 21 -9.43 -1.65 23.16
CA GLY A 21 -10.80 -2.16 23.30
C GLY A 21 -11.22 -3.14 22.19
N GLY A 22 -10.26 -3.72 21.47
CA GLY A 22 -10.46 -4.79 20.47
C GLY A 22 -10.96 -4.33 19.11
N GLN A 23 -11.34 -3.07 18.94
CA GLN A 23 -11.89 -2.55 17.70
C GLN A 23 -11.43 -1.12 17.40
N ILE A 24 -11.10 -0.86 16.14
CA ILE A 24 -10.81 0.48 15.61
C ILE A 24 -11.62 0.72 14.34
N GLN A 25 -11.67 1.99 13.91
CA GLN A 25 -12.27 2.38 12.64
C GLN A 25 -11.18 2.71 11.63
N ILE A 26 -11.38 2.26 10.38
CA ILE A 26 -10.53 2.60 9.23
C ILE A 26 -11.35 3.47 8.29
N LEU A 27 -10.78 4.57 7.82
CA LEU A 27 -11.40 5.40 6.81
C LEU A 27 -11.49 4.60 5.49
N THR A 28 -12.70 4.42 4.97
CA THR A 28 -12.94 3.74 3.70
C THR A 28 -13.45 4.72 2.64
N ALA A 29 -13.15 4.40 1.38
CA ALA A 29 -13.71 5.08 0.23
C ALA A 29 -14.62 4.12 -0.53
N VAL A 30 -15.69 4.64 -1.12
CA VAL A 30 -16.61 3.83 -1.94
C VAL A 30 -15.99 3.34 -3.24
N GLU A 31 -14.90 3.98 -3.68
CA GLU A 31 -14.04 3.60 -4.80
C GLU A 31 -12.60 3.96 -4.45
N GLN A 32 -11.63 3.17 -4.92
CA GLN A 32 -10.20 3.46 -4.75
C GLN A 32 -9.67 4.48 -5.78
N ASP A 33 -10.26 4.54 -6.98
CA ASP A 33 -9.87 5.54 -7.99
C ASP A 33 -10.56 6.89 -7.72
N PRO A 34 -9.82 8.00 -7.58
CA PRO A 34 -10.35 9.33 -7.26
C PRO A 34 -11.39 9.84 -8.25
N SER A 35 -11.25 9.51 -9.54
CA SER A 35 -12.19 9.99 -10.57
C SER A 35 -13.53 9.30 -10.41
N THR A 36 -13.52 7.97 -10.23
CA THR A 36 -14.74 7.20 -9.96
C THR A 36 -15.32 7.51 -8.58
N MET A 37 -14.48 7.78 -7.58
CA MET A 37 -14.91 8.21 -6.26
C MET A 37 -15.65 9.54 -6.34
N TYR A 38 -15.10 10.52 -7.06
CA TYR A 38 -15.76 11.80 -7.28
C TYR A 38 -17.10 11.65 -8.01
N GLN A 39 -17.15 10.84 -9.09
CA GLN A 39 -18.40 10.59 -9.81
C GLN A 39 -19.50 10.01 -8.92
N LYS A 40 -19.14 9.17 -7.94
CA LYS A 40 -20.08 8.45 -7.08
C LYS A 40 -20.43 9.20 -5.79
N ALA A 41 -19.48 9.92 -5.21
CA ALA A 41 -19.60 10.55 -3.89
C ALA A 41 -19.57 12.09 -3.92
N GLY A 42 -19.22 12.71 -5.06
CA GLY A 42 -19.10 14.17 -5.20
C GLY A 42 -17.82 14.77 -4.60
N PHE A 43 -16.90 13.94 -4.10
CA PHE A 43 -15.60 14.34 -3.54
C PHE A 43 -14.57 13.22 -3.70
N TRP A 44 -13.29 13.55 -3.54
CA TRP A 44 -12.20 12.58 -3.36
C TRP A 44 -11.24 13.04 -2.25
N TYR A 45 -10.42 12.14 -1.72
CA TYR A 45 -9.46 12.43 -0.65
C TYR A 45 -8.11 12.88 -1.19
N GLU A 46 -7.66 14.08 -0.82
CA GLU A 46 -6.32 14.60 -1.10
C GLU A 46 -5.58 14.95 0.19
N TRP A 47 -4.30 14.61 0.25
CA TRP A 47 -3.41 15.09 1.30
C TRP A 47 -2.91 16.50 0.96
N ARG A 48 -3.19 17.47 1.83
CA ARG A 48 -2.78 18.87 1.64
C ARG A 48 -2.17 19.44 2.93
N PRO A 49 -1.23 20.39 2.85
CA PRO A 49 -0.70 21.09 4.02
C PRO A 49 -1.81 21.67 4.91
N TYR A 50 -1.66 21.64 6.24
CA TYR A 50 -2.69 22.12 7.17
C TYR A 50 -3.08 23.57 6.92
N LYS A 51 -2.11 24.45 6.61
CA LYS A 51 -2.35 25.86 6.26
C LYS A 51 -3.37 26.07 5.14
N ASP A 52 -3.56 25.10 4.25
CA ASP A 52 -4.55 25.18 3.16
C ASP A 52 -6.00 24.97 3.66
N ARG A 53 -6.26 24.77 4.96
CA ARG A 53 -7.59 24.45 5.52
C ARG A 53 -8.66 25.51 5.26
N GLU A 54 -8.24 26.75 5.03
CA GLU A 54 -9.16 27.90 4.83
C GLU A 54 -9.60 28.05 3.37
N LYS A 55 -9.08 27.21 2.46
CA LYS A 55 -9.49 27.23 1.05
C LYS A 55 -10.92 26.71 0.91
N ALA A 56 -11.79 27.51 0.29
CA ALA A 56 -13.23 27.25 0.18
C ALA A 56 -13.61 25.92 -0.53
N HIS A 57 -12.74 25.39 -1.39
CA HIS A 57 -12.96 24.12 -2.10
C HIS A 57 -12.46 22.88 -1.34
N LEU A 58 -11.93 23.07 -0.12
CA LEU A 58 -11.41 22.01 0.73
C LEU A 58 -12.27 21.86 1.98
N GLN A 59 -12.68 20.63 2.26
CA GLN A 59 -13.28 20.30 3.55
C GLN A 59 -12.34 19.38 4.32
N LEU A 60 -12.10 19.68 5.60
CA LEU A 60 -11.16 18.93 6.42
C LEU A 60 -11.78 17.60 6.88
N VAL A 61 -11.07 16.48 6.70
CA VAL A 61 -11.47 15.20 7.30
C VAL A 61 -11.24 15.29 8.80
N ARG A 62 -12.28 15.19 9.62
CA ARG A 62 -12.18 15.28 11.09
C ARG A 62 -13.28 14.50 11.79
N CYS A 63 -12.98 14.03 13.00
CA CYS A 63 -13.94 13.47 13.96
C CYS A 63 -13.84 14.28 15.26
N GLY A 64 -14.86 15.07 15.58
CA GLY A 64 -14.77 16.02 16.69
C GLY A 64 -13.61 16.99 16.47
N GLN A 65 -12.73 17.16 17.46
CA GLN A 65 -11.52 18.01 17.34
C GLN A 65 -10.29 17.26 16.78
N SER A 66 -10.42 15.99 16.41
CA SER A 66 -9.32 15.19 15.88
C SER A 66 -9.31 15.17 14.35
N CYS A 67 -8.14 15.37 13.75
CA CYS A 67 -7.91 15.32 12.30
C CYS A 67 -6.67 14.45 11.99
N PRO A 68 -6.70 13.52 11.02
CA PRO A 68 -5.54 12.71 10.67
C PRO A 68 -4.42 13.57 10.07
N VAL A 69 -3.18 13.38 10.54
CA VAL A 69 -2.01 14.15 10.12
C VAL A 69 -0.83 13.26 9.79
N ILE A 70 -0.16 13.55 8.69
CA ILE A 70 1.14 12.97 8.35
C ILE A 70 2.24 13.87 8.93
N MET A 71 3.05 13.29 9.81
CA MET A 71 4.12 13.97 10.53
C MET A 71 5.44 13.25 10.32
N GLN A 72 6.53 14.02 10.16
CA GLN A 72 7.88 13.47 10.25
C GLN A 72 8.26 13.29 11.72
N SER A 73 8.65 12.07 12.06
CA SER A 73 9.22 11.73 13.36
C SER A 73 10.69 12.16 13.46
N LYS A 74 11.21 12.19 14.69
CA LYS A 74 12.61 12.56 14.95
C LYS A 74 13.62 11.60 14.32
N ASP A 75 13.24 10.34 14.08
CA ASP A 75 14.06 9.34 13.38
C ASP A 75 13.86 9.36 11.85
N GLY A 76 13.22 10.40 11.30
CA GLY A 76 13.08 10.63 9.86
C GLY A 76 12.00 9.77 9.20
N LYS A 77 11.15 9.07 9.97
CA LYS A 77 10.02 8.32 9.42
C LYS A 77 8.81 9.21 9.24
N THR A 78 8.15 9.03 8.11
CA THR A 78 6.82 9.59 7.84
C THR A 78 5.77 8.72 8.54
N LEU A 79 5.08 9.27 9.55
CA LEU A 79 4.08 8.55 10.34
C LEU A 79 2.71 9.23 10.27
N LEU A 80 1.65 8.42 10.31
CA LEU A 80 0.28 8.89 10.45
C LEU A 80 -0.08 8.99 11.93
N GLY A 81 -0.61 10.13 12.36
CA GLY A 81 -1.19 10.32 13.67
C GLY A 81 -2.39 11.25 13.62
N TYR A 82 -2.57 12.06 14.65
CA TYR A 82 -3.69 13.01 14.70
C TYR A 82 -3.24 14.41 15.15
N LEU A 83 -3.96 15.42 14.68
CA LEU A 83 -3.93 16.79 15.12
C LEU A 83 -5.14 17.04 16.01
N ASP A 84 -4.91 17.47 17.24
CA ASP A 84 -5.94 18.06 18.09
C ASP A 84 -6.10 19.54 17.74
N MET A 85 -7.21 19.88 17.10
CA MET A 85 -7.52 21.25 16.68
C MET A 85 -7.91 22.16 17.85
N GLY A 86 -8.23 21.62 19.03
CA GLY A 86 -8.49 22.43 20.23
C GLY A 86 -7.21 23.02 20.82
N THR A 87 -6.10 22.30 20.70
CA THR A 87 -4.78 22.69 21.24
C THR A 87 -3.76 23.05 20.18
N ASP A 88 -4.06 22.79 18.90
CA ASP A 88 -3.15 22.91 17.76
C ASP A 88 -1.84 22.11 17.95
N VAL A 89 -2.00 20.87 18.45
CA VAL A 89 -0.93 19.91 18.70
C VAL A 89 -1.12 18.66 17.85
N ALA A 90 -0.11 18.35 17.02
CA ALA A 90 -0.04 17.08 16.29
C ALA A 90 0.75 16.05 17.09
N SER A 91 0.28 14.80 17.07
CA SER A 91 0.89 13.68 17.80
C SER A 91 0.92 12.40 16.97
N VAL A 92 2.04 11.68 17.02
CA VAL A 92 2.17 10.32 16.48
C VAL A 92 2.73 9.36 17.54
N GLY A 93 2.38 8.09 17.45
CA GLY A 93 3.03 7.02 18.22
C GLY A 93 4.23 6.47 17.46
N ASN A 94 5.41 6.45 18.09
CA ASN A 94 6.63 5.88 17.54
C ASN A 94 7.42 5.16 18.64
N ASN A 95 7.81 3.90 18.43
CA ASN A 95 8.60 3.10 19.37
C ASN A 95 8.08 3.12 20.83
N GLY A 96 6.75 3.03 21.00
CA GLY A 96 6.09 3.03 22.32
C GLY A 96 6.05 4.40 23.02
N LYS A 97 6.42 5.48 22.32
CA LYS A 97 6.35 6.86 22.82
C LYS A 97 5.45 7.71 21.93
N SER A 98 4.93 8.79 22.50
CA SER A 98 4.26 9.84 21.73
C SER A 98 5.27 10.91 21.36
N GLU A 99 5.35 11.25 20.07
CA GLU A 99 6.06 12.43 19.58
C GLU A 99 5.04 13.50 19.26
N GLN A 100 5.33 14.75 19.62
CA GLN A 100 4.41 15.88 19.46
C GLN A 100 5.11 17.09 18.85
N ILE A 101 4.36 17.84 18.04
CA ILE A 101 4.74 19.15 17.52
C ILE A 101 3.55 20.11 17.66
N SER A 102 3.84 21.41 17.81
CA SER A 102 2.82 22.45 18.02
C SER A 102 3.20 23.75 17.32
N GLY A 103 2.22 24.61 17.06
CA GLY A 103 2.44 25.94 16.49
C GLY A 103 2.84 25.91 15.01
N GLY A 104 3.73 26.81 14.59
CA GLY A 104 4.15 26.98 13.18
C GLY A 104 4.47 25.67 12.43
N PRO A 105 5.22 24.71 13.00
CA PRO A 105 5.51 23.42 12.39
C PRO A 105 4.28 22.58 11.99
N VAL A 106 3.15 22.69 12.70
CA VAL A 106 1.93 21.94 12.38
C VAL A 106 1.34 22.39 11.03
N GLN A 107 1.56 23.65 10.65
CA GLN A 107 0.95 24.28 9.47
C GLN A 107 1.42 23.65 8.15
N VAL A 108 2.57 22.97 8.13
CA VAL A 108 3.13 22.29 6.95
C VAL A 108 2.83 20.79 6.89
N CYS A 109 2.26 20.22 7.95
CA CYS A 109 1.89 18.80 7.95
C CYS A 109 0.73 18.53 6.99
N SER A 110 0.74 17.36 6.36
CA SER A 110 -0.30 16.98 5.41
C SER A 110 -1.52 16.41 6.14
N LEU A 111 -2.70 16.96 5.85
CA LEU A 111 -4.00 16.49 6.34
C LEU A 111 -4.83 15.96 5.18
N ALA A 112 -5.66 14.96 5.45
CA ALA A 112 -6.63 14.47 4.49
C ALA A 112 -7.76 15.51 4.34
N LYS A 113 -8.07 15.87 3.10
CA LYS A 113 -9.12 16.84 2.75
C LYS A 113 -9.96 16.31 1.61
N PHE A 114 -11.23 16.72 1.60
CA PHE A 114 -12.12 16.54 0.46
C PHE A 114 -11.85 17.65 -0.56
N VAL A 115 -11.76 17.30 -1.84
CA VAL A 115 -11.52 18.26 -2.92
C VAL A 115 -12.72 18.32 -3.87
N ILE A 116 -13.14 19.55 -4.18
CA ILE A 116 -14.14 19.91 -5.20
C ILE A 116 -13.37 20.70 -6.29
N PRO A 117 -13.49 20.38 -7.59
CA PRO A 117 -12.32 20.05 -8.40
C PRO A 117 -11.49 21.23 -8.94
N LEU A 118 -10.16 21.02 -8.98
CA LEU A 118 -9.31 21.33 -10.14
C LEU A 118 -8.48 20.08 -10.48
N LEU A 119 -8.50 19.69 -11.75
CA LEU A 119 -8.09 18.39 -12.27
C LEU A 119 -6.57 18.15 -12.20
N HIS A 120 -6.09 17.14 -11.47
CA HIS A 120 -4.77 16.53 -11.72
C HIS A 120 -4.81 15.00 -11.62
N ARG A 121 -4.08 14.36 -12.53
CA ARG A 121 -4.04 12.91 -12.75
C ARG A 121 -3.21 12.23 -11.65
N LEU A 122 -3.83 11.33 -10.90
CA LEU A 122 -3.13 10.47 -9.94
C LEU A 122 -2.61 9.19 -10.60
N LYS A 123 -1.38 8.81 -10.27
CA LYS A 123 -0.77 7.53 -10.62
C LYS A 123 -1.14 6.52 -9.54
N HIS A 124 -2.16 5.71 -9.76
CA HIS A 124 -2.39 4.53 -8.93
C HIS A 124 -1.78 3.31 -9.62
N THR A 125 -0.85 2.67 -8.93
CA THR A 125 -0.19 1.43 -9.37
C THR A 125 -0.57 0.26 -8.48
N TRP A 126 -1.15 0.51 -7.31
CA TRP A 126 -1.55 -0.52 -6.34
C TRP A 126 -3.04 -0.42 -6.04
N ILE A 127 -3.71 -1.56 -6.01
CA ILE A 127 -5.07 -1.71 -5.48
C ILE A 127 -5.05 -2.56 -4.23
N ASP A 128 -5.81 -2.16 -3.22
CA ASP A 128 -6.04 -2.97 -2.02
C ASP A 128 -7.15 -3.98 -2.30
N ILE A 129 -6.92 -5.26 -1.99
CA ILE A 129 -7.86 -6.34 -2.25
C ILE A 129 -7.76 -7.41 -1.17
N ARG A 130 -8.82 -8.19 -0.94
CA ARG A 130 -8.79 -9.34 -0.03
C ARG A 130 -8.84 -10.65 -0.79
N TYR A 131 -8.28 -11.68 -0.18
CA TYR A 131 -8.34 -13.04 -0.70
C TYR A 131 -9.79 -13.44 -1.01
N ARG A 132 -10.03 -13.96 -2.23
CA ARG A 132 -11.35 -14.30 -2.81
C ARG A 132 -12.31 -13.14 -3.10
N ASP A 133 -11.88 -11.88 -3.02
CA ASP A 133 -12.64 -10.78 -3.64
C ASP A 133 -12.76 -11.01 -5.16
N PRO A 134 -13.74 -10.40 -5.85
CA PRO A 134 -13.83 -10.46 -7.31
C PRO A 134 -12.53 -10.02 -7.98
N PHE A 135 -12.08 -10.77 -8.98
CA PHE A 135 -10.84 -10.49 -9.68
C PHE A 135 -10.93 -9.15 -10.45
N PRO A 136 -9.96 -8.23 -10.29
CA PRO A 136 -10.06 -6.85 -10.77
C PRO A 136 -9.64 -6.71 -12.24
N ALA A 137 -10.19 -7.53 -13.14
CA ALA A 137 -9.83 -7.55 -14.57
C ALA A 137 -9.99 -6.18 -15.24
N ASN A 138 -11.04 -5.43 -14.88
CA ASN A 138 -11.33 -4.09 -15.39
C ASN A 138 -10.39 -2.99 -14.89
N LYS A 139 -9.47 -3.31 -13.97
CA LYS A 139 -8.45 -2.38 -13.47
C LYS A 139 -7.10 -2.57 -14.15
N ASN A 140 -7.00 -3.41 -15.18
CA ASN A 140 -5.76 -3.68 -15.93
C ASN A 140 -4.60 -4.13 -15.02
N PRO A 141 -4.74 -5.25 -14.28
CA PRO A 141 -3.64 -5.79 -13.47
C PRO A 141 -2.46 -6.15 -14.37
N ILE A 142 -1.22 -5.88 -13.92
CA ILE A 142 -0.02 -6.07 -14.75
C ILE A 142 0.42 -7.54 -14.72
N PRO A 143 0.36 -8.27 -15.86
CA PRO A 143 0.79 -9.66 -15.91
C PRO A 143 2.32 -9.80 -15.90
N ALA A 144 2.79 -10.88 -15.28
CA ALA A 144 4.19 -11.26 -15.24
C ALA A 144 4.77 -11.44 -16.65
N ALA A 145 5.85 -10.70 -16.95
CA ALA A 145 6.52 -10.69 -18.25
C ALA A 145 5.59 -10.50 -19.48
N ASN A 146 4.41 -9.89 -19.27
CA ASN A 146 3.37 -9.74 -20.30
C ASN A 146 3.01 -11.03 -21.07
N ARG A 147 3.06 -12.19 -20.39
CA ARG A 147 2.81 -13.50 -21.00
C ARG A 147 2.17 -14.46 -20.00
N LYS A 148 1.63 -15.56 -20.53
CA LYS A 148 1.29 -16.71 -19.70
C LYS A 148 2.58 -17.37 -19.20
N VAL A 149 2.56 -17.79 -17.95
CA VAL A 149 3.64 -18.54 -17.31
C VAL A 149 3.15 -19.97 -17.11
N LYS A 150 4.06 -20.94 -17.27
CA LYS A 150 3.77 -22.34 -17.01
C LYS A 150 3.76 -22.58 -15.50
N ASN A 151 2.65 -23.08 -15.00
CA ASN A 151 2.46 -23.45 -13.61
C ASN A 151 3.08 -24.83 -13.31
N ASP A 152 3.23 -25.14 -12.03
CA ASP A 152 3.75 -26.43 -11.55
C ASP A 152 2.89 -27.62 -11.99
N ASP A 153 1.59 -27.41 -12.19
CA ASP A 153 0.65 -28.40 -12.71
C ASP A 153 0.70 -28.57 -14.25
N GLY A 154 1.60 -27.84 -14.92
CA GLY A 154 1.79 -27.85 -16.36
C GLY A 154 0.84 -26.96 -17.16
N THR A 155 -0.13 -26.31 -16.52
CA THR A 155 -1.03 -25.35 -17.17
C THR A 155 -0.35 -24.02 -17.46
N GLU A 156 -0.89 -23.23 -18.38
CA GLU A 156 -0.38 -21.88 -18.68
C GLU A 156 -1.43 -20.82 -18.35
N MET A 157 -1.07 -19.88 -17.49
CA MET A 157 -1.95 -18.76 -17.12
C MET A 157 -1.18 -17.47 -16.88
N PHE A 158 -1.90 -16.34 -16.93
CA PHE A 158 -1.35 -15.08 -16.46
C PHE A 158 -1.25 -15.10 -14.94
N GLN A 159 -0.09 -14.71 -14.43
CA GLN A 159 0.13 -14.43 -13.02
C GLN A 159 0.39 -12.94 -12.86
N TYR A 160 -0.15 -12.33 -11.82
CA TYR A 160 -0.11 -10.89 -11.60
C TYR A 160 0.70 -10.56 -10.34
N VAL A 161 1.37 -9.42 -10.35
CA VAL A 161 2.22 -9.00 -9.23
C VAL A 161 1.35 -8.65 -8.03
N ALA A 162 1.66 -9.27 -6.89
CA ALA A 162 1.00 -9.01 -5.62
C ALA A 162 2.03 -8.70 -4.52
N LEU A 163 1.62 -7.91 -3.53
CA LEU A 163 2.40 -7.55 -2.34
C LEU A 163 1.58 -7.86 -1.08
N TRP A 164 2.21 -8.57 -0.15
CA TRP A 164 1.68 -8.88 1.17
C TRP A 164 2.70 -8.50 2.24
N TYR A 165 2.26 -8.42 3.49
CA TYR A 165 3.15 -8.18 4.63
C TYR A 165 3.02 -9.32 5.63
N LYS A 166 4.14 -9.97 5.97
CA LYS A 166 4.20 -11.00 7.00
C LYS A 166 5.28 -10.64 8.02
N HIS A 167 4.88 -10.55 9.29
CA HIS A 167 5.76 -10.14 10.41
C HIS A 167 6.50 -8.80 10.19
N GLY A 168 5.86 -7.86 9.49
CA GLY A 168 6.42 -6.53 9.23
C GLY A 168 7.31 -6.44 7.99
N GLU A 169 7.54 -7.55 7.29
CA GLU A 169 8.34 -7.59 6.07
C GLU A 169 7.45 -7.61 4.82
N PRO A 170 7.79 -6.82 3.78
CA PRO A 170 7.11 -6.89 2.49
C PRO A 170 7.48 -8.18 1.75
N VAL A 171 6.48 -8.92 1.29
CA VAL A 171 6.61 -10.18 0.56
C VAL A 171 5.89 -10.07 -0.77
N PHE A 172 6.63 -10.08 -1.86
CA PHE A 172 6.03 -10.18 -3.19
C PHE A 172 5.59 -11.61 -3.47
N GLY A 173 4.51 -11.73 -4.23
CA GLY A 173 3.97 -13.00 -4.65
C GLY A 173 3.20 -12.87 -5.95
N ARG A 174 2.36 -13.87 -6.21
CA ARG A 174 1.50 -13.94 -7.38
C ARG A 174 0.04 -13.88 -6.97
N ALA A 175 -0.77 -13.21 -7.78
CA ALA A 175 -2.23 -13.28 -7.74
C ALA A 175 -2.77 -13.73 -9.10
N TYR A 176 -3.91 -14.41 -9.13
CA TYR A 176 -4.55 -14.91 -10.35
C TYR A 176 -6.03 -15.25 -10.08
N PRO A 177 -6.91 -15.25 -11.10
CA PRO A 177 -8.31 -15.65 -10.93
C PRO A 177 -8.46 -17.17 -10.80
N ASP A 178 -9.38 -17.62 -9.95
CA ASP A 178 -9.94 -18.98 -10.00
C ASP A 178 -11.03 -19.12 -11.07
N CYS A 179 -11.60 -20.32 -11.22
CA CYS A 179 -12.67 -20.59 -12.18
C CYS A 179 -13.99 -19.85 -11.89
N SER A 180 -14.09 -19.15 -10.76
CA SER A 180 -15.25 -18.34 -10.36
C SER A 180 -14.93 -16.84 -10.34
N ASP A 181 -13.87 -16.43 -11.05
CA ASP A 181 -13.37 -15.05 -11.11
C ASP A 181 -13.10 -14.45 -9.72
N LYS A 182 -12.68 -15.28 -8.76
CA LYS A 182 -12.22 -14.81 -7.46
C LYS A 182 -10.70 -14.78 -7.42
N VAL A 183 -10.14 -13.79 -6.75
CA VAL A 183 -8.68 -13.67 -6.63
C VAL A 183 -8.13 -14.75 -5.69
N LEU A 184 -7.22 -15.55 -6.20
CA LEU A 184 -6.28 -16.37 -5.43
C LEU A 184 -4.93 -15.66 -5.38
N ALA A 185 -4.15 -15.96 -4.36
CA ALA A 185 -2.79 -15.45 -4.22
C ALA A 185 -1.89 -16.48 -3.54
N SER A 186 -0.59 -16.43 -3.83
CA SER A 186 0.43 -17.27 -3.17
C SER A 186 1.69 -16.45 -2.88
N PHE A 187 2.16 -16.53 -1.63
CA PHE A 187 3.33 -15.83 -1.11
C PHE A 187 4.29 -16.80 -0.41
N GLY A 188 5.53 -16.84 -0.87
CA GLY A 188 6.61 -17.61 -0.24
C GLY A 188 7.36 -16.76 0.79
N TYR A 189 7.40 -17.19 2.05
CA TYR A 189 8.13 -16.50 3.12
C TYR A 189 8.72 -17.51 4.10
N ASN A 190 10.03 -17.40 4.38
CA ASN A 190 10.78 -18.29 5.28
C ASN A 190 10.52 -19.79 5.06
N GLY A 191 10.55 -20.22 3.79
CA GLY A 191 10.35 -21.61 3.40
C GLY A 191 8.90 -22.10 3.53
N GLN A 192 7.94 -21.21 3.83
CA GLN A 192 6.52 -21.51 3.88
C GLN A 192 5.79 -20.87 2.70
N GLU A 193 4.94 -21.64 2.04
CA GLU A 193 3.93 -21.12 1.13
C GLU A 193 2.70 -20.68 1.93
N ASN A 194 2.15 -19.51 1.59
CA ASN A 194 0.91 -18.97 2.14
C ASN A 194 -0.01 -18.74 0.95
N ALA A 195 -1.06 -19.54 0.82
CA ALA A 195 -1.91 -19.61 -0.36
C ALA A 195 -3.41 -19.77 -0.03
N GLY A 196 -3.78 -19.63 1.25
CA GLY A 196 -5.15 -19.78 1.72
C GLY A 196 -5.76 -18.49 2.25
N ALA A 197 -6.87 -18.65 2.98
CA ALA A 197 -7.64 -17.53 3.54
C ALA A 197 -6.85 -16.69 4.56
N GLU A 198 -5.75 -17.23 5.12
CA GLU A 198 -4.85 -16.54 6.04
C GLU A 198 -4.18 -15.30 5.44
N ILE A 199 -4.11 -15.19 4.11
CA ILE A 199 -3.55 -14.03 3.41
C ILE A 199 -4.33 -12.76 3.80
N GLY A 200 -5.65 -12.84 3.90
CA GLY A 200 -6.50 -11.69 4.24
C GLY A 200 -6.35 -10.57 3.22
N SER A 201 -5.84 -9.41 3.66
CA SER A 201 -5.65 -8.22 2.82
C SER A 201 -4.26 -8.21 2.18
N PHE A 202 -4.19 -7.89 0.89
CA PHE A 202 -2.95 -7.73 0.14
C PHE A 202 -3.15 -6.70 -0.97
N GLN A 203 -2.10 -6.40 -1.73
CA GLN A 203 -2.13 -5.41 -2.80
C GLN A 203 -1.80 -6.04 -4.15
N MET A 204 -2.44 -5.59 -5.22
CA MET A 204 -2.09 -5.98 -6.60
C MET A 204 -1.63 -4.78 -7.42
N VAL A 205 -0.70 -5.03 -8.35
CA VAL A 205 -0.25 -3.99 -9.27
C VAL A 205 -1.22 -3.83 -10.44
N ILE A 206 -1.64 -2.58 -10.69
CA ILE A 206 -2.47 -2.20 -11.83
C ILE A 206 -1.77 -1.16 -12.73
N ALA A 207 -2.09 -1.19 -14.02
CA ALA A 207 -1.68 -0.16 -14.94
C ALA A 207 -2.53 1.11 -14.75
N PRO A 208 -1.95 2.31 -14.87
CA PRO A 208 -2.73 3.55 -14.84
C PRO A 208 -3.78 3.57 -15.95
N PRO A 209 -4.96 4.19 -15.75
CA PRO A 209 -6.08 4.15 -16.69
C PRO A 209 -5.77 4.68 -18.11
N ASN A 210 -4.71 5.48 -18.25
CA ASN A 210 -4.33 6.15 -19.50
C ASN A 210 -3.11 5.51 -20.20
N LEU A 211 -2.54 4.43 -19.67
CA LEU A 211 -1.53 3.64 -20.37
C LEU A 211 -2.23 2.46 -21.05
N CYS A 212 -2.63 2.68 -22.30
CA CYS A 212 -3.03 1.60 -23.22
C CYS A 212 -1.84 0.79 -23.72
N ASP A 213 -0.60 1.22 -23.45
CA ASP A 213 0.61 0.53 -23.84
C ASP A 213 1.54 0.27 -22.65
N ILE A 214 1.53 -0.96 -22.15
CA ILE A 214 2.43 -1.45 -21.10
C ILE A 214 3.82 -1.82 -21.64
N SER A 215 4.09 -1.66 -22.95
CA SER A 215 5.37 -1.96 -23.60
C SER A 215 6.57 -1.20 -23.00
N GLY A 216 6.32 -0.09 -22.30
CA GLY A 216 7.34 0.71 -21.63
C GLY A 216 7.74 0.26 -20.22
N TRP A 217 7.13 -0.78 -19.64
CA TRP A 217 7.54 -1.32 -18.33
C TRP A 217 8.57 -2.44 -18.50
N PRO A 218 9.86 -2.20 -18.23
CA PRO A 218 10.89 -3.20 -18.46
C PRO A 218 10.83 -4.31 -17.41
N TRP A 219 10.72 -5.56 -17.88
CA TRP A 219 11.09 -6.72 -17.08
C TRP A 219 12.58 -6.95 -17.23
N LEU A 220 13.32 -6.85 -16.13
CA LEU A 220 14.78 -6.97 -16.13
C LEU A 220 15.21 -8.34 -15.63
N VAL A 221 16.24 -8.90 -16.25
CA VAL A 221 16.85 -10.16 -15.81
C VAL A 221 17.78 -9.89 -14.62
N ILE A 222 17.69 -10.71 -13.57
CA ILE A 222 18.61 -10.64 -12.42
C ILE A 222 20.05 -10.79 -12.92
N GLY A 223 20.93 -9.83 -12.56
CA GLY A 223 22.35 -9.86 -12.88
C GLY A 223 22.77 -9.04 -14.12
N ALA A 224 21.81 -8.47 -14.87
CA ALA A 224 22.11 -7.60 -16.01
C ALA A 224 22.22 -6.10 -15.66
N THR A 225 21.89 -5.70 -14.42
CA THR A 225 21.84 -4.29 -14.01
C THR A 225 23.06 -3.92 -13.15
N GLN A 226 24.01 -3.17 -13.71
CA GLN A 226 25.12 -2.55 -12.96
C GLN A 226 24.80 -1.13 -12.45
N ASP A 227 23.58 -0.63 -12.69
CA ASP A 227 23.24 0.78 -12.49
C ASP A 227 22.19 0.99 -11.36
N PRO A 228 22.56 1.60 -10.22
CA PRO A 228 21.67 1.74 -9.06
C PRO A 228 20.49 2.71 -9.26
N PHE A 229 20.47 3.52 -10.33
CA PHE A 229 19.41 4.51 -10.57
C PHE A 229 18.20 3.99 -11.36
N SER A 230 18.30 2.83 -12.01
CA SER A 230 17.22 2.30 -12.87
C SER A 230 16.14 1.52 -12.10
N LEU A 231 16.18 1.54 -10.77
CA LEU A 231 15.39 0.68 -9.88
C LEU A 231 14.03 1.27 -9.46
N PHE A 232 13.47 2.23 -10.21
CA PHE A 232 12.25 2.90 -9.74
C PHE A 232 10.95 2.12 -9.97
N CYS A 233 10.96 1.02 -10.73
CA CYS A 233 9.82 0.09 -10.91
C CYS A 233 10.23 -1.14 -11.77
N ALA A 234 11.41 -1.73 -11.53
CA ALA A 234 11.82 -2.90 -12.29
C ALA A 234 11.20 -4.17 -11.70
N LEU A 235 10.45 -4.91 -12.50
CA LEU A 235 9.99 -6.24 -12.16
C LEU A 235 10.99 -7.27 -12.66
N ILE A 236 11.31 -8.24 -11.80
CA ILE A 236 12.49 -9.09 -11.94
C ILE A 236 12.13 -10.42 -12.60
N ARG A 237 12.93 -10.85 -13.59
CA ARG A 237 12.85 -12.16 -14.26
C ARG A 237 14.09 -12.99 -13.90
N THR A 238 13.91 -14.26 -13.51
CA THR A 238 15.04 -15.19 -13.33
C THR A 238 15.38 -15.91 -14.64
N THR A 239 16.59 -16.43 -14.76
CA THR A 239 17.13 -17.07 -15.98
C THR A 239 16.56 -18.46 -16.25
N ASP A 240 15.96 -19.08 -15.24
CA ASP A 240 15.24 -20.34 -15.37
C ASP A 240 13.76 -20.02 -15.60
N ASP A 241 13.04 -20.81 -16.37
CA ASP A 241 11.62 -20.58 -16.73
C ASP A 241 10.65 -20.46 -15.53
N SER A 242 11.15 -20.57 -14.30
CA SER A 242 10.52 -20.18 -13.04
C SER A 242 10.62 -18.66 -12.78
N VAL A 243 9.49 -17.98 -12.61
CA VAL A 243 9.47 -16.58 -12.13
C VAL A 243 9.44 -16.59 -10.60
N PHE A 244 10.60 -16.44 -9.95
CA PHE A 244 10.66 -16.03 -8.55
C PHE A 244 10.66 -14.50 -8.46
N LEU A 245 9.61 -13.92 -7.88
CA LEU A 245 9.51 -12.49 -7.63
C LEU A 245 10.30 -12.13 -6.35
N SER A 246 11.59 -11.82 -6.50
CA SER A 246 12.30 -10.99 -5.53
C SER A 246 12.26 -9.57 -6.06
N ALA A 247 11.74 -8.61 -5.30
CA ALA A 247 11.98 -7.20 -5.59
C ALA A 247 13.07 -6.72 -4.64
N ALA A 248 14.22 -6.33 -5.19
CA ALA A 248 15.22 -5.60 -4.43
C ALA A 248 14.71 -4.16 -4.23
N PHE A 249 14.46 -3.75 -3.00
CA PHE A 249 14.35 -2.33 -2.67
C PHE A 249 15.73 -1.81 -2.28
N ALA A 250 16.36 -1.03 -3.16
CA ALA A 250 17.40 -0.11 -2.70
C ALA A 250 16.70 1.04 -1.96
N SER A 251 16.94 1.15 -0.65
CA SER A 251 16.55 2.33 0.12
C SER A 251 17.28 3.55 -0.46
N LEU A 252 16.58 4.36 -1.25
CA LEU A 252 17.04 5.69 -1.61
C LEU A 252 16.54 6.65 -0.53
N SER A 253 17.37 6.83 0.49
CA SER A 253 17.31 8.01 1.35
C SER A 253 17.53 9.23 0.46
N PHE A 254 16.50 10.04 0.24
CA PHE A 254 16.64 11.35 -0.37
C PHE A 254 16.31 12.42 0.66
N PHE A 255 17.39 13.13 1.05
CA PHE A 255 17.54 14.43 1.73
C PHE A 255 16.51 14.89 2.76
#